data_AF-A0A1W9KNM8-F1
#
_entry.id   AF-A0A1W9KNM8-F1
#
_cell.length_a   1.000
_cell.length_b   1.000
_cell.length_c   1.000
_cell.angle_alpha   90.00
_cell.angle_beta   90.00
_cell.angle_gamma   90.00
#
_symmetry.space_group_name_H-M   'P 1'
#
loop_
_entity.id
_entity.type
_entity.pdbx_description
1 polymer ?
#
loop_
_entity_poly.entity_id
_entity_poly.type
_entity_poly.pdbx_seq_one_letter_code
_entity_poly.pdbx_strand_id
1 'polypeptide(L)' 'MATTWTLERRQRQAEAIRQWRPWERSTGPRSQEGMSLVSRNAFKGGHRQMLRELSKLVNAEVRQARELVDCLM' A
#
# COMPACT_ATOMS: atom_id res chain seq x y z
N MET A 1 -4.95 -20.86 -14.14
CA MET A 1 -5.97 -19.94 -14.67
C MET A 1 -5.39 -19.22 -15.88
N ALA A 2 -5.89 -19.47 -17.09
CA ALA A 2 -5.46 -18.75 -18.28
C ALA A 2 -5.96 -17.31 -18.18
N THR A 3 -5.05 -16.35 -18.04
CA THR A 3 -5.42 -14.93 -17.96
C THR A 3 -5.96 -14.50 -19.33
N THR A 4 -7.07 -13.76 -19.36
CA THR A 4 -7.72 -13.24 -20.60
C THR A 4 -6.87 -12.25 -21.40
N TRP A 5 -5.63 -12.00 -20.94
CA TRP A 5 -4.64 -11.08 -21.47
C TRP A 5 -3.49 -11.81 -22.14
N THR A 6 -3.71 -12.23 -23.39
CA THR A 6 -2.63 -12.68 -24.28
C THR A 6 -1.73 -11.51 -24.68
N LEU A 7 -0.51 -11.80 -25.14
CA LEU A 7 0.44 -10.79 -25.59
C LEU A 7 -0.13 -9.94 -26.74
N GLU A 8 -0.73 -10.60 -27.72
CA GLU A 8 -1.38 -9.96 -28.87
C GLU A 8 -2.48 -8.99 -28.43
N ARG A 9 -3.32 -9.39 -27.46
CA ARG A 9 -4.37 -8.51 -26.92
C ARG A 9 -3.78 -7.29 -26.21
N ARG A 10 -2.69 -7.45 -25.46
CA ARG A 10 -1.99 -6.32 -24.82
C ARG A 10 -1.44 -5.35 -25.86
N GLN A 11 -0.89 -5.87 -26.96
CA GLN A 11 -0.37 -5.04 -28.06
C GLN A 11 -1.48 -4.24 -28.75
N ARG A 12 -2.58 -4.88 -29.16
CA ARG A 12 -3.74 -4.17 -29.75
C ARG A 12 -4.29 -3.11 -28.80
N GLN A 13 -4.39 -3.41 -27.51
CA GLN A 13 -4.87 -2.44 -26.53
C GLN A 13 -3.88 -1.26 -26.36
N ALA A 14 -2.57 -1.53 -26.38
CA ALA A 14 -1.55 -0.48 -26.31
C ALA A 14 -1.61 0.45 -27.53
N GLU A 15 -1.83 -0.09 -28.73
CA GLU A 15 -2.04 0.69 -29.95
C GLU A 15 -3.29 1.58 -29.85
N ALA A 16 -4.43 1.03 -29.42
CA ALA A 16 -5.66 1.80 -29.23
C ALA A 16 -5.49 2.93 -28.19
N ILE A 17 -4.84 2.64 -27.06
CA ILE A 17 -4.52 3.63 -26.02
C ILE A 17 -3.60 4.74 -26.57
N ARG A 18 -2.63 4.39 -27.43
CA ARG A 18 -1.76 5.36 -28.11
C ARG A 18 -2.49 6.22 -29.13
N GLN A 19 -3.53 5.70 -29.78
CA GLN A 19 -4.36 6.49 -30.67
C GLN A 19 -5.23 7.49 -29.90
N TRP A 20 -5.88 7.03 -28.83
CA TRP A 20 -6.82 7.86 -28.05
C TRP A 20 -6.13 8.84 -27.09
N ARG A 21 -4.89 8.57 -26.71
CA ARG A 21 -4.04 9.41 -25.84
C ARG A 21 -4.81 9.98 -24.64
N PRO A 22 -5.49 9.14 -23.84
CA PRO A 22 -6.37 9.62 -22.78
C PRO A 22 -5.64 10.47 -21.72
N TRP A 23 -4.32 10.32 -21.59
CA TRP A 23 -3.48 11.15 -20.72
C TRP A 23 -3.45 12.63 -21.12
N GLU A 24 -3.65 12.98 -22.40
CA GLU A 24 -3.68 14.39 -22.84
C GLU A 24 -4.87 15.15 -22.24
N ARG A 25 -5.95 14.42 -21.91
CA ARG A 25 -7.12 14.96 -21.20
C ARG A 25 -7.12 14.68 -19.72
N SER A 26 -6.12 13.96 -19.20
CA SER A 26 -6.04 13.65 -17.78
C SER A 26 -5.62 14.89 -17.02
N THR A 27 -6.59 15.55 -16.41
CA THR A 27 -6.32 16.62 -15.47
C THR A 27 -6.22 15.97 -14.09
N GLY A 28 -4.99 15.75 -13.63
CA GLY A 28 -4.76 15.43 -12.22
C GLY A 28 -5.38 16.51 -11.30
N PRO A 29 -5.46 16.27 -9.99
CA PRO A 29 -6.00 17.27 -9.08
C PRO A 29 -5.20 18.57 -9.18
N ARG A 30 -5.87 19.65 -9.60
CA ARG A 30 -5.28 20.99 -9.75
C ARG A 30 -5.48 21.87 -8.50
N SER A 31 -6.39 21.48 -7.61
CA SER A 31 -6.63 22.17 -6.35
C SER A 31 -5.77 21.61 -5.23
N GLN A 32 -5.46 22.45 -4.24
CA GLN A 32 -4.76 22.05 -3.03
C GLN A 32 -5.49 20.91 -2.29
N GLU A 33 -6.81 20.99 -2.23
CA GLU A 33 -7.67 19.95 -1.66
C GLU A 33 -7.52 18.62 -2.40
N GLY A 34 -7.58 18.65 -3.74
CA GLY A 34 -7.39 17.47 -4.58
C GLY A 34 -6.00 16.86 -4.42
N MET A 35 -4.96 17.68 -4.33
CA MET A 35 -3.58 17.22 -4.10
C MET A 35 -3.42 16.57 -2.72
N SER A 36 -4.02 17.15 -1.69
CA SER A 36 -4.03 16.59 -0.34
C SER A 36 -4.69 15.20 -0.31
N LEU A 37 -5.81 15.04 -1.00
CA LEU A 37 -6.51 13.76 -1.11
C LEU A 37 -5.64 12.68 -1.77
N VAL A 38 -4.98 13.00 -2.90
CA VAL A 38 -4.17 12.00 -3.63
C VAL A 38 -2.77 11.81 -3.08
N SER A 39 -2.27 12.70 -2.21
CA SER A 39 -0.91 12.63 -1.64
C SER A 39 -0.61 11.27 -0.99
N ARG A 40 -1.64 10.64 -0.41
CA ARG A 40 -1.52 9.34 0.26
C ARG A 40 -1.58 8.14 -0.70
N ASN A 41 -1.91 8.32 -1.97
CA ASN A 41 -1.99 7.21 -2.94
C ASN A 41 -0.62 6.56 -3.24
N ALA A 42 0.46 7.32 -3.04
CA ALA A 42 1.83 6.82 -3.15
C ALA A 42 2.19 5.86 -2.01
N PHE A 43 1.57 6.02 -0.84
CA PHE A 43 1.82 5.16 0.32
C PHE A 43 1.19 3.78 0.09
N LYS A 44 2.04 2.77 -0.14
CA LYS A 44 1.61 1.38 -0.34
C LYS A 44 1.57 0.56 0.95
N GLY A 45 1.63 1.23 2.11
CA GLY A 45 1.81 0.56 3.40
C GLY A 45 3.29 0.25 3.68
N GLY A 46 3.53 -0.79 4.48
CA GLY A 46 4.87 -1.26 4.86
C GLY A 46 5.13 -1.22 6.37
N HIS A 47 4.62 -0.20 7.06
CA HIS A 47 4.80 -0.09 8.51
C HIS A 47 4.03 -1.15 9.31
N ARG A 48 2.95 -1.74 8.75
CA ARG A 48 2.14 -2.74 9.46
C ARG A 48 2.96 -3.96 9.89
N GLN A 49 3.87 -4.45 9.04
CA GLN A 49 4.68 -5.62 9.39
C GLN A 49 5.69 -5.27 10.49
N MET A 50 6.39 -4.15 10.35
CA MET A 50 7.30 -3.61 11.36
C MET A 50 6.60 -3.42 12.72
N LEU A 51 5.43 -2.78 12.72
CA LEU A 51 4.64 -2.53 13.94
C LEU A 51 4.17 -3.84 14.59
N ARG A 52 3.79 -4.85 13.79
CA ARG A 52 3.42 -6.17 14.32
C ARG A 52 4.59 -6.84 15.03
N GLU A 53 5.80 -6.78 14.47
CA GLU A 53 6.98 -7.34 15.13
C GLU A 53 7.33 -6.56 16.39
N LEU A 54 7.27 -5.23 16.35
CA LEU A 54 7.46 -4.38 17.54
C LEU A 54 6.44 -4.72 18.64
N SER A 55 5.17 -4.89 18.31
CA SER A 55 4.13 -5.26 19.29
C SER A 55 4.42 -6.62 19.93
N LYS A 56 4.94 -7.60 19.20
CA LYS A 56 5.32 -8.89 19.79
C LYS A 56 6.44 -8.74 20.81
N LEU A 57 7.48 -7.97 20.47
CA LEU A 57 8.61 -7.71 21.36
C LEU A 57 8.14 -7.04 22.65
N VAL A 58 7.38 -5.94 22.53
CA VAL A 58 6.84 -5.23 23.70
C VAL A 58 5.96 -6.14 24.56
N ASN A 59 5.11 -6.97 23.95
CA ASN A 59 4.27 -7.90 24.70
C ASN A 59 5.07 -8.98 25.43
N ALA A 60 6.20 -9.42 24.88
CA ALA A 60 7.09 -10.38 25.54
C ALA A 60 7.75 -9.75 26.77
N GLU A 61 8.29 -8.53 26.64
CA GLU A 61 8.90 -7.77 27.75
C GLU A 61 7.88 -7.52 28.88
N VAL A 62 6.67 -7.07 28.52
CA VAL A 62 5.59 -6.83 29.50
C VAL A 62 5.19 -8.11 30.22
N ARG A 63 5.18 -9.25 29.53
CA ARG A 63 4.89 -10.54 30.16
C ARG A 63 5.98 -10.91 31.17
N GLN A 64 7.24 -10.82 30.78
CA GLN A 64 8.36 -11.11 31.68
C GLN A 64 8.35 -10.21 32.92
N ALA A 65 8.09 -8.92 32.75
CA ALA A 65 7.99 -7.98 33.86
C ALA A 65 6.87 -8.38 34.84
N ARG A 66 5.71 -8.83 34.34
CA ARG A 66 4.61 -9.32 35.18
C ARG A 66 4.98 -10.58 35.93
N GLU A 67 5.58 -11.56 35.25
CA GLU A 67 6.02 -12.82 35.86
C GLU A 67 7.06 -12.59 36.96
N LEU A 68 7.99 -11.64 36.77
CA LEU A 68 8.96 -11.27 37.79
C LEU A 68 8.29 -10.66 39.03
N VAL A 69 7.30 -9.78 38.83
CA VAL A 69 6.54 -9.19 39.93
C VAL A 69 5.77 -10.28 40.69
N ASP A 70 5.11 -11.19 39.97
CA ASP A 70 4.36 -12.30 40.57
C ASP A 70 5.27 -13.29 41.33
N CYS A 71 6.53 -13.44 40.91
CA CYS A 71 7.52 -14.29 41.59
C CYS A 71 8.10 -13.64 42.86
N LEU A 72 8.02 -12.31 42.97
CA LEU A 72 8.56 -11.53 44.09
C LEU A 72 7.52 -11.21 45.17
N MET A 73 6.23 -11.39 44.87
CA MET A 73 5.11 -11.25 45.82
C MET A 73 4.70 -12.61 46.40
#